data_AF-A0A4V6WP65-F1
#
_entry.id   AF-A0A4V6WP65-F1
#
_cell.length_a   1.000
_cell.length_b   1.000
_cell.length_c   1.000
_cell.angle_alpha   90.00
_cell.angle_beta   90.00
_cell.angle_gamma   90.00
#
_symmetry.space_group_name_H-M   'P 1'
#
loop_
_entity.id
_entity.type
_entity.pdbx_description
1 polymer ?
#
loop_
_entity_poly.entity_id
_entity_poly.type
_entity_poly.pdbx_seq_one_letter_code
_entity_poly.pdbx_strand_id
1 'polypeptide(L)'
;YTAAKDSVVQFFFYQPISHQWRQTDFFPCTVTCGGGYQLNSAECVDIRLKRVVPDHYCHYYPENVKPKPKLKECSMDPCPSRFA
;
A
#
# COMPACT_ATOMS: atom_id res chain seq x y z
N TYR A 1 -37.07 -6.96 24.97
CA TYR A 1 -35.62 -7.19 25.08
C TYR A 1 -34.97 -6.95 23.72
N THR A 2 -34.61 -5.71 23.41
CA THR A 2 -33.97 -5.36 22.12
C THR A 2 -32.77 -4.47 22.39
N ALA A 3 -31.72 -5.07 22.93
CA ALA A 3 -30.42 -4.45 23.11
C ALA A 3 -29.38 -5.37 22.44
N ALA A 4 -29.11 -5.17 21.14
CA ALA A 4 -28.06 -5.94 20.46
C ALA A 4 -27.58 -5.39 19.10
N LYS A 5 -28.11 -4.26 18.57
CA LYS A 5 -27.59 -3.70 17.31
C LYS A 5 -26.57 -2.58 17.53
N ASP A 6 -26.79 -1.69 18.50
CA ASP A 6 -25.87 -0.56 18.76
C ASP A 6 -24.60 -0.96 19.53
N SER A 7 -24.68 -1.93 20.44
CA SER A 7 -23.51 -2.36 21.22
C SER A 7 -22.46 -3.09 20.38
N VAL A 8 -22.87 -3.84 19.36
CA VAL A 8 -21.94 -4.54 18.45
C VAL A 8 -21.09 -3.55 17.67
N VAL A 9 -21.70 -2.46 17.21
CA VAL A 9 -21.01 -1.36 16.50
C VAL A 9 -20.00 -0.67 17.44
N GLN A 10 -20.37 -0.40 18.69
CA GLN A 10 -19.48 0.16 19.71
C GLN A 10 -18.26 -0.73 20.02
N PHE A 11 -18.43 -2.07 20.05
CA PHE A 11 -17.32 -3.01 20.33
C PHE A 11 -16.30 -3.08 19.18
N PHE A 12 -16.73 -2.98 17.92
CA PHE A 12 -15.81 -2.97 16.78
C PHE A 12 -14.92 -1.72 16.74
N PHE A 13 -15.41 -0.58 17.24
CA PHE A 13 -14.64 0.67 17.32
C PHE A 13 -13.55 0.70 18.41
N TYR A 14 -13.62 -0.19 19.41
CA TYR A 14 -12.64 -0.24 20.51
C TYR A 14 -11.50 -1.24 20.29
N GLN A 15 -11.56 -2.08 19.25
CA GLN A 15 -10.43 -2.95 18.91
C GLN A 15 -9.44 -2.20 17.99
N PRO A 16 -8.16 -2.07 18.39
CA PRO A 16 -7.17 -1.40 17.57
C PRO A 16 -6.96 -2.17 16.27
N ILE A 17 -7.00 -1.47 15.14
CA ILE A 17 -6.68 -2.02 13.82
C ILE A 17 -5.30 -2.66 13.90
N SER A 18 -5.26 -3.99 13.79
CA SER A 18 -4.02 -4.77 13.94
C SER A 18 -3.21 -4.84 12.63
N HIS A 19 -3.85 -4.62 11.50
CA HIS A 19 -3.26 -4.70 10.17
C HIS A 19 -3.56 -3.43 9.39
N GLN A 20 -2.53 -2.78 8.85
CA GLN A 20 -2.67 -1.52 8.11
C GLN A 20 -2.00 -1.60 6.75
N TRP A 21 -2.56 -0.85 5.78
CA TRP A 21 -1.88 -0.66 4.50
C TRP A 21 -0.64 0.20 4.66
N ARG A 22 0.49 -0.30 4.15
CA ARG A 22 1.75 0.43 4.03
C ARG A 22 2.08 0.60 2.55
N GLN A 23 2.43 1.81 2.13
CA GLN A 23 2.99 2.00 0.78
C GLN A 23 4.37 1.37 0.70
N THR A 24 4.61 0.62 -0.36
CA THR A 24 5.94 0.07 -0.65
C THR A 24 6.83 1.15 -1.24
N ASP A 25 8.12 0.84 -1.34
CA ASP A 25 9.03 1.57 -2.20
C ASP A 25 8.60 1.45 -3.68
N PHE A 26 9.15 2.33 -4.50
CA PHE A 26 8.95 2.26 -5.94
C PHE A 26 9.65 1.02 -6.50
N PHE A 27 8.96 0.34 -7.42
CA PHE A 27 9.56 -0.68 -8.26
C PHE A 27 10.66 -0.08 -9.13
N PRO A 28 11.59 -0.91 -9.64
CA PRO A 28 12.61 -0.47 -10.58
C PRO A 28 12.00 0.30 -11.76
N CYS A 29 12.74 1.31 -12.23
CA CYS A 29 12.34 2.10 -13.39
C CYS A 29 12.14 1.21 -14.62
N THR A 30 11.15 1.55 -15.47
CA THR A 30 10.89 0.82 -16.72
C THR A 30 12.07 0.83 -17.69
N VAL A 31 12.95 1.83 -17.57
CA VAL A 31 14.15 2.01 -18.38
C VAL A 31 15.30 2.44 -17.50
N THR A 32 16.53 2.24 -17.97
CA THR A 32 17.73 2.72 -17.29
C THR A 32 18.21 4.08 -17.81
N CYS A 33 17.69 4.53 -18.96
CA CYS A 33 18.02 5.82 -19.59
C CYS A 33 16.87 6.26 -20.51
N GLY A 34 16.89 7.53 -20.93
CA GLY A 34 15.98 8.08 -21.94
C GLY A 34 14.60 8.48 -21.43
N GLY A 35 14.40 8.47 -20.11
CA GLY A 35 13.14 8.79 -19.46
C GLY A 35 12.17 7.61 -19.43
N GLY A 36 11.77 7.20 -18.24
CA GLY A 36 10.71 6.22 -18.04
C GLY A 36 9.95 6.47 -16.76
N TYR A 37 9.24 5.44 -16.30
CA TYR A 37 8.34 5.55 -15.18
C TYR A 37 8.61 4.45 -14.15
N GLN A 38 8.32 4.76 -12.90
CA GLN A 38 8.30 3.82 -11.80
C GLN A 38 6.97 3.97 -11.05
N LEU A 39 6.50 2.84 -10.52
CA LEU A 39 5.27 2.74 -9.76
C LEU A 39 5.59 2.22 -8.36
N ASN A 40 4.81 2.60 -7.36
CA ASN A 40 4.82 1.91 -6.07
C ASN A 40 3.54 1.08 -5.89
N SER A 41 3.50 0.28 -4.84
CA SER A 41 2.35 -0.52 -4.45
C SER A 41 1.97 -0.25 -2.99
N ALA A 42 1.05 -1.05 -2.48
CA ALA A 42 0.69 -1.10 -1.08
C ALA A 42 0.59 -2.55 -0.62
N GLU A 43 1.11 -2.81 0.57
CA GLU A 43 1.14 -4.12 1.21
C GLU A 43 0.45 -4.03 2.59
N CYS A 44 -0.19 -5.12 2.99
CA CYS A 44 -0.82 -5.21 4.29
C CYS A 44 0.22 -5.62 5.34
N VAL A 45 0.38 -4.83 6.41
CA VAL A 45 1.34 -5.12 7.49
C VAL A 45 0.67 -5.28 8.83
N ASP A 46 1.08 -6.31 9.56
CA ASP A 46 0.79 -6.46 10.98
C ASP A 46 1.57 -5.41 11.77
N ILE A 47 0.87 -4.53 12.48
CA ILE A 47 1.49 -3.40 13.18
C ILE A 47 2.35 -3.88 14.36
N ARG A 48 1.97 -4.99 15.00
CA ARG A 48 2.63 -5.53 16.19
C ARG A 48 3.90 -6.28 15.80
N LEU A 49 3.81 -7.13 14.78
CA LEU A 49 4.90 -7.99 14.33
C LEU A 49 5.75 -7.35 13.21
N LYS A 50 5.32 -6.20 12.67
CA LYS A 50 5.97 -5.48 11.55
C LYS A 50 6.22 -6.37 10.33
N ARG A 51 5.39 -7.40 10.15
CA ARG A 51 5.48 -8.36 9.04
C ARG A 51 4.43 -8.08 7.98
N VAL A 52 4.77 -8.37 6.75
CA VAL A 52 3.80 -8.38 5.64
C VAL A 52 2.89 -9.59 5.82
N VAL A 53 1.59 -9.36 5.68
CA VAL A 53 0.54 -10.38 5.75
C VAL A 53 -0.32 -10.31 4.48
N PRO A 54 -1.13 -11.35 4.19
CA PRO A 54 -2.05 -11.31 3.06
C PRO A 54 -3.02 -10.12 3.10
N ASP A 55 -3.33 -9.56 1.92
CA ASP A 55 -4.17 -8.36 1.73
C ASP A 55 -5.54 -8.42 2.42
N HIS A 56 -6.15 -9.61 2.56
CA HIS A 56 -7.49 -9.76 3.15
C HIS A 56 -7.58 -9.29 4.61
N TYR A 57 -6.48 -9.32 5.37
CA TYR A 57 -6.45 -8.82 6.74
C TYR A 57 -6.67 -7.30 6.84
N CYS A 58 -6.27 -6.56 5.80
CA CYS A 58 -6.46 -5.11 5.75
C CYS A 58 -7.84 -4.70 5.22
N HIS A 59 -8.62 -5.63 4.64
CA HIS A 59 -9.98 -5.36 4.17
C HIS A 59 -11.06 -5.42 5.27
N TYR A 60 -10.68 -5.76 6.51
CA TYR A 60 -11.63 -5.92 7.62
C TYR A 60 -12.28 -4.60 8.06
N TYR A 61 -11.51 -3.52 8.02
CA TYR A 61 -11.93 -2.20 8.50
C TYR A 61 -12.16 -1.26 7.31
N PRO A 62 -13.36 -0.65 7.16
CA PRO A 62 -13.65 0.25 6.03
C PRO A 62 -12.78 1.52 6.02
N GLU A 63 -12.30 1.96 7.18
CA GLU A 63 -11.35 3.07 7.30
C GLU A 63 -9.92 2.71 6.83
N ASN A 64 -9.59 1.42 6.74
CA ASN A 64 -8.28 0.94 6.29
C ASN A 64 -8.26 0.79 4.76
N VAL A 65 -8.24 1.94 4.08
CA VAL A 65 -8.31 2.01 2.61
C VAL A 65 -6.94 1.75 1.98
N LYS A 66 -6.90 0.85 0.99
CA LYS A 66 -5.67 0.60 0.21
C LYS A 66 -5.27 1.88 -0.55
N PRO A 67 -4.09 2.45 -0.30
CA PRO A 67 -3.66 3.66 -0.98
C PRO A 67 -3.43 3.38 -2.46
N LYS A 68 -3.76 4.36 -3.31
CA LYS A 68 -3.54 4.25 -4.76
C LYS A 68 -2.04 4.21 -5.07
N PRO A 69 -1.62 3.40 -6.07
CA PRO A 69 -0.29 3.47 -6.63
C PRO A 69 0.08 4.89 -7.07
N LYS A 70 1.30 5.31 -6.77
CA LYS A 70 1.91 6.56 -7.22
C LYS A 70 2.78 6.25 -8.44
N LEU A 71 2.65 7.09 -9.46
CA LEU A 71 3.50 7.10 -10.65
C LEU A 71 4.55 8.20 -10.50
N LYS A 72 5.80 7.92 -10.86
CA LYS A 72 6.89 8.89 -10.84
C LYS A 72 7.79 8.69 -12.05
N GLU A 73 8.29 9.77 -12.63
CA GLU A 73 9.33 9.73 -13.68
C GLU A 73 10.69 9.30 -13.11
N CYS A 74 11.48 8.61 -13.92
CA CYS A 74 12.81 8.12 -13.56
C CYS A 74 13.73 7.99 -14.78
N SER A 75 15.03 7.87 -14.53
CA SER A 75 16.06 7.61 -15.56
C SER A 75 16.03 8.60 -16.73
N MET A 76 15.94 9.89 -16.40
CA MET A 76 15.88 10.99 -17.38
C MET A 76 17.20 11.27 -18.10
N ASP A 77 18.29 10.60 -17.69
CA ASP A 77 19.58 10.72 -18.34
C ASP A 77 19.53 10.19 -19.78
N PRO A 78 20.13 10.88 -20.75
CA PRO A 78 20.12 10.44 -22.14
C PRO A 78 20.79 9.07 -22.28
N CYS A 79 20.21 8.22 -23.13
CA CYS A 79 20.83 6.94 -23.44
C CYS A 79 22.16 7.13 -24.18
N PRO A 80 23.16 6.27 -23.93
CA PRO A 80 24.38 6.26 -24.71
C PRO A 80 24.04 6.03 -26.18
N SER A 81 24.68 6.80 -27.07
CA SER A 81 24.51 6.61 -28.51
C SER A 81 24.94 5.19 -28.88
N ARG A 82 24.15 4.52 -29.72
CA ARG A 82 24.56 3.23 -30.30
C ARG A 82 25.72 3.36 -31.30
N PHE A 83 26.17 4.58 -31.54
CA PHE A 83 27.29 4.91 -32.41
C PHE A 83 28.27 5.74 -31.58
N ALA A 84 29.23 5.06 -30.98
CA ALA A 84 30.47 5.61 -30.44
C ALA A 84 31.62 4.88 -31.13
#